data_AF-A0A9E3N4M3-F1
#
_entry.id   AF-A0A9E3N4M3-F1
#
_cell.length_a   1.000
_cell.length_b   1.000
_cell.length_c   1.000
_cell.angle_alpha   90.00
_cell.angle_beta   90.00
_cell.angle_gamma   90.00
#
_symmetry.space_group_name_H-M   'P 1'
#
loop_
_entity.id
_entity.type
_entity.pdbx_description
1 polymer ?
#
loop_
_entity_poly.entity_id
_entity_poly.type
_entity_poly.pdbx_seq_one_letter_code
_entity_poly.pdbx_strand_id
1 'polypeptide(L)'
;MTSWRVWLGAGLVLACGACGAGQPTRPEAAAVADVARACAPWDGAAFSVSVPLREGADPVALPALRVMVWSPPQFEHERTVVFADGDDRTGVAQYMEAEDRATPLTGEATFRQAADGGLEGTLRLKAADGRRFERRFRGRLDDRMVMCG
;
A
#
# COMPACT_ATOMS: atom_id res chain seq x y z
N MET A 1 26.71 23.19 72.49
CA MET A 1 25.31 23.21 72.93
C MET A 1 24.43 22.88 71.73
N THR A 2 23.47 21.97 71.92
CA THR A 2 22.35 21.57 71.02
C THR A 2 22.74 20.90 69.69
N SER A 3 22.84 19.57 69.55
CA SER A 3 21.85 18.48 69.67
C SER A 3 21.00 18.20 68.40
N TRP A 4 21.33 17.08 67.74
CA TRP A 4 20.49 16.03 67.13
C TRP A 4 19.52 16.35 65.98
N ARG A 5 19.60 15.57 64.88
CA ARG A 5 18.70 14.43 64.61
C ARG A 5 19.04 13.73 63.28
N VAL A 6 19.22 12.41 63.38
CA VAL A 6 19.22 11.42 62.30
C VAL A 6 17.79 11.24 61.79
N TRP A 7 17.58 11.16 60.47
CA TRP A 7 16.40 10.53 59.88
C TRP A 7 16.82 9.62 58.72
N LEU A 8 16.72 8.32 59.01
CA LEU A 8 16.56 7.23 58.05
C LEU A 8 15.20 7.38 57.37
N GLY A 9 15.13 7.19 56.05
CA GLY A 9 13.88 7.26 55.32
C GLY A 9 13.94 6.61 53.95
N ALA A 10 13.87 5.27 53.97
CA ALA A 10 13.26 4.38 52.98
C ALA A 10 13.35 4.75 51.49
N GLY A 11 14.15 3.97 50.76
CA GLY A 11 14.06 3.86 49.33
C GLY A 11 12.68 3.36 48.88
N LEU A 12 12.11 4.08 47.91
CA LEU A 12 10.97 3.65 47.13
C LEU A 12 11.42 3.65 45.67
N VAL A 13 11.92 2.50 45.20
CA VAL A 13 12.17 2.26 43.78
C VAL A 13 10.79 2.04 43.15
N LEU A 14 10.17 3.12 42.64
CA LEU A 14 9.04 2.99 41.73
C LEU A 14 9.56 2.43 40.42
N ALA A 15 9.46 1.10 40.27
CA ALA A 15 9.39 0.45 38.98
C ALA A 15 8.05 0.81 38.33
N CYS A 16 7.96 2.03 37.76
CA CYS A 16 6.92 2.32 36.79
C CYS A 16 7.23 1.50 35.55
N GLY A 17 6.39 0.49 35.32
CA GLY A 17 6.41 -0.32 34.13
C GLY A 17 6.53 0.55 32.90
N ALA A 18 7.46 0.19 32.04
CA ALA A 18 7.48 0.64 30.66
C ALA A 18 6.19 0.14 30.00
N CYS A 19 5.10 0.90 30.17
CA CYS A 19 4.04 0.94 29.21
C CYS A 19 4.71 1.33 27.91
N GLY A 20 5.02 0.33 27.08
CA GLY A 20 5.32 0.50 25.68
C GLY A 20 4.12 1.15 25.03
N ALA A 21 4.01 2.47 25.17
CA ALA A 21 3.21 3.29 24.30
C ALA A 21 3.79 3.05 22.92
N GLY A 22 3.16 2.13 22.17
CA GLY A 22 3.47 1.91 20.76
C GLY A 22 3.50 3.29 20.13
N GLN A 23 4.69 3.70 19.69
CA GLN A 23 4.84 5.00 19.06
C GLN A 23 3.79 5.06 17.95
N PRO A 24 2.98 6.13 17.86
CA PRO A 24 2.06 6.28 16.74
C PRO A 24 2.92 6.20 15.49
N THR A 25 2.79 5.10 14.75
CA THR A 25 3.50 4.90 13.49
C THR A 25 3.13 6.08 12.64
N ARG A 26 4.12 6.95 12.38
CA ARG A 26 3.99 8.08 11.46
C ARG A 26 3.24 7.57 10.23
N PRO A 27 2.15 8.22 9.79
CA PRO A 27 1.42 7.77 8.63
C PRO A 27 2.42 7.59 7.50
N GLU A 28 2.58 6.36 7.02
CA GLU A 28 3.48 6.06 5.91
C GLU A 28 3.04 6.95 4.74
N ALA A 29 3.98 7.75 4.24
CA ALA A 29 3.68 8.66 3.14
C ALA A 29 3.22 7.83 1.94
N ALA A 30 2.22 8.32 1.21
CA ALA A 30 1.76 7.63 0.02
C ALA A 30 2.89 7.64 -1.03
N ALA A 31 3.22 6.46 -1.54
CA ALA A 31 4.18 6.32 -2.63
C ALA A 31 3.60 6.93 -3.92
N VAL A 32 4.46 7.51 -4.75
CA VAL A 32 4.06 7.94 -6.09
C VAL A 32 3.96 6.69 -6.97
N ALA A 33 2.78 6.47 -7.55
CA ALA A 33 2.50 5.32 -8.40
C ALA A 33 2.34 5.72 -9.86
N ASP A 34 2.74 4.81 -10.75
CA ASP A 34 2.38 4.87 -12.16
C ASP A 34 0.97 4.30 -12.32
N VAL A 35 0.08 5.08 -12.95
CA VAL A 35 -1.33 4.71 -13.14
C VAL A 35 -1.66 4.89 -14.62
N ALA A 36 -1.91 3.79 -15.31
CA ALA A 36 -2.13 3.79 -16.75
C ALA A 36 -3.44 3.11 -17.12
N ARG A 37 -4.06 3.57 -18.21
CA ARG A 37 -5.11 2.81 -18.88
C ARG A 37 -4.50 1.54 -19.49
N ALA A 38 -5.27 0.47 -19.51
CA ALA A 38 -4.85 -0.82 -20.05
C ALA A 38 -6.04 -1.51 -20.73
N CYS A 39 -5.78 -2.67 -21.33
CA CYS A 39 -6.82 -3.53 -21.89
C CYS A 39 -7.00 -4.78 -21.04
N ALA A 40 -8.26 -5.13 -20.82
CA ALA A 40 -8.62 -6.44 -20.30
C ALA A 40 -8.41 -7.51 -21.39
N PRO A 41 -8.28 -8.80 -21.03
CA PRO A 41 -8.04 -9.88 -21.99
C PRO A 41 -9.15 -10.11 -23.03
N TRP A 42 -10.36 -9.58 -22.81
CA TRP A 42 -11.53 -9.71 -23.70
C TRP A 42 -11.86 -8.40 -24.43
N ASP A 43 -10.85 -7.59 -24.72
CA ASP A 43 -10.97 -6.27 -25.36
C ASP A 43 -11.78 -5.25 -24.54
N GLY A 44 -11.89 -5.48 -23.22
CA GLY A 44 -12.52 -4.56 -22.27
C GLY A 44 -11.58 -3.47 -21.77
N ALA A 45 -12.14 -2.43 -21.15
CA ALA A 45 -11.36 -1.41 -20.47
C ALA A 45 -10.72 -1.96 -19.19
N ALA A 46 -9.46 -1.61 -18.96
CA ALA A 46 -8.76 -1.86 -17.71
C ALA A 46 -7.92 -0.65 -17.30
N PHE A 47 -7.36 -0.71 -16.10
CA PHE A 47 -6.27 0.15 -15.68
C PHE A 47 -5.26 -0.64 -14.88
N SER A 48 -4.00 -0.17 -14.90
CA SER A 48 -2.92 -0.70 -14.09
C SER A 48 -2.41 0.35 -13.11
N VAL A 49 -2.01 -0.11 -11.93
CA VAL A 49 -1.30 0.68 -10.93
C VAL A 49 -0.01 -0.04 -10.59
N SER A 50 1.12 0.66 -10.69
CA SER A 50 2.44 0.18 -10.30
C SER A 50 2.98 1.05 -9.17
N VAL A 51 3.27 0.42 -8.02
CA VAL A 51 3.75 1.09 -6.81
C VAL A 51 5.15 0.58 -6.48
N PRO A 52 6.20 1.41 -6.59
CA PRO A 52 7.57 0.99 -6.26
C PRO A 52 7.69 0.67 -4.76
N LEU A 53 8.48 -0.34 -4.43
CA LEU A 53 8.71 -0.71 -3.02
C LEU A 53 9.79 0.12 -2.34
N ARG A 54 10.66 0.77 -3.10
CA ARG A 54 11.71 1.66 -2.60
C ARG A 54 11.15 3.06 -2.43
N GLU A 55 11.36 3.66 -1.26
CA GLU A 55 10.93 5.02 -0.97
C GLU A 55 11.65 6.02 -1.89
N GLY A 56 10.90 6.98 -2.44
CA GLY A 56 11.43 8.01 -3.34
C GLY A 56 11.91 7.49 -4.70
N ALA A 57 11.63 6.22 -5.04
CA ALA A 57 11.97 5.68 -6.35
C ALA A 57 11.05 6.23 -7.45
N ASP A 58 11.54 6.13 -8.69
CA ASP A 58 10.75 6.40 -9.88
C ASP A 58 9.47 5.50 -9.88
N PRO A 59 8.29 6.02 -10.25
CA PRO A 59 7.05 5.24 -10.31
C PRO A 59 7.10 3.96 -11.17
N VAL A 60 8.00 3.91 -12.16
CA VAL A 60 8.21 2.70 -12.99
C VAL A 60 9.36 1.81 -12.50
N ALA A 61 10.02 2.18 -11.40
CA ALA A 61 11.14 1.42 -10.86
C ALA A 61 10.73 0.07 -10.26
N LEU A 62 11.62 -0.92 -10.42
CA LEU A 62 11.51 -2.22 -9.79
C LEU A 62 12.42 -2.32 -8.55
N PRO A 63 12.05 -3.13 -7.54
CA PRO A 63 10.84 -3.96 -7.48
C PRO A 63 9.56 -3.16 -7.14
N ALA A 64 8.41 -3.64 -7.61
CA ALA A 64 7.13 -2.94 -7.47
C ALA A 64 5.95 -3.89 -7.19
N LEU A 65 4.88 -3.36 -6.61
CA LEU A 65 3.56 -3.99 -6.62
C LEU A 65 2.82 -3.52 -7.87
N ARG A 66 2.37 -4.45 -8.70
CA ARG A 66 1.54 -4.16 -9.86
C ARG A 66 0.17 -4.77 -9.69
N VAL A 67 -0.87 -3.96 -9.83
CA VAL A 67 -2.25 -4.42 -9.94
C VAL A 67 -2.82 -3.98 -11.26
N MET A 68 -3.60 -4.83 -11.91
CA MET A 68 -4.39 -4.51 -13.08
C MET A 68 -5.83 -4.88 -12.78
N VAL A 69 -6.75 -3.94 -12.98
CA VAL A 69 -8.17 -4.12 -12.68
C VAL A 69 -8.94 -3.99 -13.97
N TRP A 70 -9.80 -4.97 -14.27
CA TRP A 70 -10.52 -5.03 -15.54
C TRP A 70 -11.86 -4.31 -15.46
N SER A 71 -11.75 -3.01 -15.23
CA SER A 71 -12.86 -2.07 -15.31
C SER A 71 -12.29 -0.67 -15.58
N PRO A 72 -13.09 0.29 -16.06
CA PRO A 72 -12.64 1.67 -16.18
C PRO A 72 -12.22 2.27 -14.82
N PRO A 73 -11.19 3.15 -14.78
CA PRO A 73 -10.76 3.85 -13.57
C PRO A 73 -11.68 5.04 -13.24
N GLN A 74 -12.99 4.79 -13.08
CA GLN A 74 -13.99 5.81 -12.75
C GLN A 74 -14.62 5.44 -11.40
N PHE A 75 -14.51 6.34 -10.42
CA PHE A 75 -14.91 6.08 -9.05
C PHE A 75 -15.67 7.29 -8.49
N GLU A 76 -16.99 7.17 -8.30
CA GLU A 76 -17.77 8.18 -7.57
C GLU A 76 -17.51 8.11 -6.05
N HIS A 77 -17.19 6.90 -5.57
CA HIS A 77 -16.89 6.60 -4.19
C HIS A 77 -15.68 5.67 -4.10
N GLU A 78 -15.15 5.49 -2.90
CA GLU A 78 -14.11 4.49 -2.65
C GLU A 78 -14.61 3.10 -3.09
N ARG A 79 -13.76 2.37 -3.81
CA ARG A 79 -14.04 1.02 -4.28
C ARG A 79 -12.97 0.06 -3.80
N THR A 80 -13.40 -1.06 -3.24
CA THR A 80 -12.52 -2.19 -2.91
C THR A 80 -12.57 -3.23 -4.02
N VAL A 81 -11.40 -3.72 -4.40
CA VAL A 81 -11.19 -4.80 -5.35
C VAL A 81 -10.50 -5.94 -4.62
N VAL A 82 -11.06 -7.14 -4.71
CA VAL A 82 -10.48 -8.35 -4.11
C VAL A 82 -9.82 -9.17 -5.21
N PHE A 83 -8.56 -9.54 -5.01
CA PHE A 83 -7.80 -10.46 -5.84
C PHE A 83 -7.77 -11.82 -5.13
N ALA A 84 -8.67 -12.70 -5.54
CA ALA A 84 -8.72 -14.07 -5.03
C ALA A 84 -7.87 -15.00 -5.91
N ASP A 85 -7.39 -16.09 -5.31
CA ASP A 85 -6.67 -17.11 -6.07
C ASP A 85 -7.63 -17.78 -7.07
N GLY A 86 -7.20 -17.89 -8.32
CA GLY A 86 -8.02 -18.40 -9.42
C GLY A 86 -9.17 -17.49 -9.88
N ASP A 87 -9.31 -16.26 -9.36
CA ASP A 87 -10.25 -15.26 -9.88
C ASP A 87 -9.56 -14.37 -10.92
N ASP A 88 -9.74 -14.75 -12.16
CA ASP A 88 -9.40 -14.00 -13.36
C ASP A 88 -10.65 -13.36 -13.95
N ARG A 89 -11.50 -12.72 -13.14
CA ARG A 89 -12.62 -11.87 -13.61
C ARG A 89 -12.52 -10.43 -13.16
N THR A 90 -11.78 -10.18 -12.09
CA THR A 90 -11.69 -8.86 -11.48
C THR A 90 -10.41 -8.12 -11.88
N GLY A 91 -9.32 -8.87 -12.04
CA GLY A 91 -8.00 -8.31 -12.31
C GLY A 91 -6.88 -9.26 -11.89
N VAL A 92 -5.65 -8.77 -11.94
CA VAL A 92 -4.46 -9.49 -11.47
C VAL A 92 -3.66 -8.60 -10.53
N ALA A 93 -3.10 -9.21 -9.48
CA ALA A 93 -2.16 -8.56 -8.57
C ALA A 93 -0.85 -9.34 -8.56
N GLN A 94 0.28 -8.63 -8.66
CA GLN A 94 1.60 -9.23 -8.83
C GLN A 94 2.67 -8.41 -8.10
N TYR A 95 3.66 -9.12 -7.58
CA TYR A 95 4.93 -8.54 -7.16
C TYR A 95 5.94 -8.68 -8.30
N MET A 96 6.45 -7.55 -8.79
CA MET A 96 7.40 -7.48 -9.89
C MET A 96 8.82 -7.36 -9.31
N GLU A 97 9.63 -8.41 -9.40
CA GLU A 97 11.04 -8.41 -9.00
C GLU A 97 11.94 -7.83 -10.10
N ALA A 98 11.64 -8.22 -11.34
CA ALA A 98 12.22 -7.77 -12.59
C ALA A 98 11.11 -7.78 -13.66
N GLU A 99 11.36 -7.23 -14.85
CA GLU A 99 10.36 -7.13 -15.92
C GLU A 99 9.76 -8.50 -16.30
N ASP A 100 10.58 -9.55 -16.24
CA ASP A 100 10.25 -10.93 -16.58
C ASP A 100 9.99 -11.83 -15.36
N ARG A 101 10.09 -11.27 -14.14
CA ARG A 101 9.94 -12.02 -12.88
C ARG A 101 8.82 -11.44 -12.04
N ALA A 102 7.65 -12.05 -12.17
CA ALA A 102 6.44 -11.71 -11.42
C ALA A 102 6.01 -12.84 -10.48
N THR A 103 5.65 -12.51 -9.25
CA THR A 103 5.00 -13.42 -8.30
C THR A 103 3.53 -13.04 -8.16
N PRO A 104 2.57 -13.94 -8.41
CA PRO A 104 1.15 -13.68 -8.16
C PRO A 104 0.88 -13.31 -6.71
N LEU A 105 -0.02 -12.36 -6.51
CA LEU A 105 -0.48 -11.91 -5.19
C LEU A 105 -1.99 -12.07 -5.09
N THR A 106 -2.46 -12.26 -3.85
CA THR A 106 -3.87 -12.21 -3.47
C THR A 106 -4.08 -11.12 -2.42
N GLY A 107 -5.32 -10.70 -2.20
CA GLY A 107 -5.65 -9.70 -1.17
C GLY A 107 -6.59 -8.63 -1.70
N GLU A 108 -6.42 -7.41 -1.22
CA GLU A 108 -7.37 -6.32 -1.50
C GLU A 108 -6.63 -5.06 -1.95
N ALA A 109 -7.26 -4.30 -2.84
CA ALA A 109 -6.87 -2.95 -3.16
C ALA A 109 -8.07 -2.01 -3.02
N THR A 110 -7.89 -0.90 -2.32
CA THR A 110 -8.87 0.18 -2.27
C THR A 110 -8.44 1.30 -3.19
N PHE A 111 -9.41 1.87 -3.90
CA PHE A 111 -9.20 2.93 -4.87
C PHE A 111 -10.21 4.06 -4.64
N ARG A 112 -9.77 5.30 -4.75
CA ARG A 112 -10.65 6.47 -4.80
C ARG A 112 -10.06 7.56 -5.68
N GLN A 113 -10.92 8.39 -6.26
CA GLN A 113 -10.45 9.55 -6.98
C GLN A 113 -9.89 10.60 -6.01
N ALA A 114 -8.68 11.06 -6.28
CA ALA A 114 -8.04 12.13 -5.52
C ALA A 114 -8.64 13.50 -5.93
N ALA A 115 -8.51 14.50 -5.05
CA ALA A 115 -9.07 15.84 -5.28
C ALA A 115 -8.49 16.55 -6.53
N ASP A 116 -7.30 16.16 -6.98
CA ASP A 116 -6.65 16.68 -8.19
C ASP A 116 -6.98 15.86 -9.46
N GLY A 117 -7.98 14.98 -9.39
CA GLY A 117 -8.39 14.10 -10.48
C GLY A 117 -7.54 12.85 -10.67
N GLY A 118 -6.45 12.71 -9.90
CA GLY A 118 -5.64 11.49 -9.87
C GLY A 118 -6.33 10.31 -9.18
N LEU A 119 -5.59 9.21 -9.01
CA LEU A 119 -6.03 8.02 -8.30
C LEU A 119 -5.18 7.86 -7.04
N GLU A 120 -5.83 7.54 -5.92
CA GLU A 120 -5.15 7.16 -4.68
C GLU A 120 -5.80 5.93 -4.07
N GLY A 121 -5.04 5.25 -3.21
CA GLY A 121 -5.50 3.96 -2.71
C GLY A 121 -4.55 3.29 -1.74
N THR A 122 -4.95 2.10 -1.30
CA THR A 122 -4.15 1.22 -0.45
C THR A 122 -4.15 -0.18 -1.03
N LEU A 123 -2.97 -0.79 -1.13
CA LEU A 123 -2.77 -2.19 -1.49
C LEU A 123 -2.48 -2.98 -0.22
N ARG A 124 -3.22 -4.06 0.01
CA ARG A 124 -3.02 -5.04 1.08
C ARG A 124 -2.96 -6.43 0.46
N LEU A 125 -1.76 -6.83 0.07
CA LEU A 125 -1.51 -8.00 -0.76
C LEU A 125 -0.64 -9.02 -0.03
N LYS A 126 -0.77 -10.29 -0.41
CA LYS A 126 0.03 -11.40 0.10
C LYS A 126 0.47 -12.33 -1.03
N ALA A 127 1.70 -12.81 -0.95
CA ALA A 127 2.20 -13.88 -1.80
C ALA A 127 1.92 -15.25 -1.17
N ALA A 128 1.97 -16.31 -1.98
CA ALA A 128 1.79 -17.68 -1.52
C ALA A 128 2.88 -18.12 -0.51
N ASP A 129 4.08 -17.54 -0.59
CA ASP A 129 5.19 -17.78 0.35
C ASP A 129 5.01 -17.11 1.73
N GLY A 130 3.90 -16.40 1.94
CA GLY A 130 3.57 -15.74 3.20
C GLY A 130 4.05 -14.28 3.31
N ARG A 131 4.83 -13.76 2.35
CA ARG A 131 5.15 -12.32 2.30
C ARG A 131 3.88 -11.49 2.22
N ARG A 132 3.85 -10.39 2.96
CA ARG A 132 2.75 -9.43 2.99
C ARG A 132 3.24 -8.05 2.59
N PHE A 133 2.41 -7.35 1.84
CA PHE A 133 2.69 -6.03 1.34
C PHE A 133 1.51 -5.11 1.70
N GLU A 134 1.80 -4.04 2.43
CA GLU A 134 0.85 -2.95 2.66
C GLU A 134 1.47 -1.64 2.17
N ARG A 135 0.79 -0.98 1.22
CA ARG A 135 1.28 0.26 0.61
C ARG A 135 0.15 1.22 0.29
N ARG A 136 0.32 2.47 0.68
CA ARG A 136 -0.51 3.58 0.21
C ARG A 136 0.12 4.16 -1.04
N PHE A 137 -0.70 4.60 -1.98
CA PHE A 137 -0.22 5.22 -3.19
C PHE A 137 -1.07 6.40 -3.63
N ARG A 138 -0.46 7.26 -4.45
CA ARG A 138 -1.13 8.28 -5.25
C ARG A 138 -0.45 8.38 -6.60
N GLY A 139 -1.22 8.48 -7.67
CA GLY A 139 -0.70 8.63 -9.02
C GLY A 139 -1.68 9.39 -9.91
N ARG A 140 -1.17 9.98 -11.00
CA ARG A 140 -2.05 10.54 -12.03
C ARG A 140 -2.38 9.46 -13.03
N LEU A 141 -3.66 9.36 -13.38
CA LEU A 141 -4.09 8.50 -14.47
C LEU A 141 -3.54 9.09 -15.78
N ASP A 142 -2.74 8.31 -16.48
CA ASP A 142 -2.25 8.64 -17.82
C ASP A 142 -3.44 8.94 -18.76
N ASP A 143 -3.35 10.06 -19.46
CA ASP A 143 -4.36 10.55 -20.39
C ASP A 143 -4.24 9.95 -21.79
N ARG A 144 -3.19 9.17 -22.05
CA ARG A 144 -3.03 8.43 -23.31
C ARG A 144 -4.21 7.49 -23.52
N MET A 145 -4.85 7.67 -24.67
CA MET A 145 -5.92 6.79 -25.12
C MET A 145 -5.34 5.42 -25.46
N VAL A 146 -5.87 4.37 -24.83
CA VAL A 146 -5.55 2.98 -25.15
C VAL A 146 -6.73 2.42 -25.94
N MET A 147 -6.46 1.98 -27.17
CA MET A 147 -7.43 1.31 -28.03
C MET A 147 -7.34 -0.19 -27.76
N CYS A 148 -8.40 -0.76 -27.19
CA CYS A 148 -8.56 -2.21 -27.04
C CYS A 148 -9.33 -2.74 -28.24
N GLY A 149 -8.87 -3.83 -28.86
CA GLY A 149 -9.49 -4.43 -30.04
C GLY A 149 -8.69 -5.57 -30.62
#